data_AF-A0A371I270-F1
#
_entry.id   AF-A0A371I270-F1
#
_cell.length_a   1.000
_cell.length_b   1.000
_cell.length_c   1.000
_cell.angle_alpha   90.00
_cell.angle_beta   90.00
_cell.angle_gamma   90.00
#
_symmetry.space_group_name_H-M   'P 1'
#
loop_
_entity.id
_entity.type
_entity.pdbx_description
1 polymer ?
#
loop_
_entity_poly.entity_id
_entity_poly.type
_entity_poly.pdbx_seq_one_letter_code
_entity_poly.pdbx_strand_id
1 'polypeptide(L)'
;MTHALPWYVDIYNYLVASTYPMGASQVAKDKLASDAKYYVWDDPYLWGLCNDQVTSRCIPESEIKSVLHFYHSTSGGGHYGSMWTARKVFDYGLYWPAIVRDAYRFVSPTLFCKIFDVWGINFMGPFPIPCGHSYILLSVDYVSKWVEARATKINDARVVVDFLKSNIFCRFGVPKALISDQGSHFCNRAMAMLLEKYGVVHRVATVYHPQTNGQVGVSNREIKQLLQKMANPNRKD
;
A
#
# COMPACT_ATOMS: atom_id res chain seq x y z
N MET A 1 -27.73 -19.12 2.21
CA MET A 1 -26.35 -18.59 2.26
C MET A 1 -25.42 -19.73 1.94
N THR A 2 -24.74 -19.70 0.79
CA THR A 2 -23.71 -20.71 0.48
C THR A 2 -22.52 -20.41 1.37
N HIS A 3 -22.33 -21.18 2.43
CA HIS A 3 -21.08 -21.13 3.20
C HIS A 3 -19.96 -21.50 2.24
N ALA A 4 -19.05 -20.55 1.96
CA ALA A 4 -17.86 -20.86 1.20
C ALA A 4 -17.10 -21.97 1.95
N LEU A 5 -16.76 -23.04 1.25
CA LEU A 5 -15.96 -24.12 1.82
C LEU A 5 -14.58 -23.57 2.23
N PRO A 6 -14.00 -24.04 3.34
CA PRO A 6 -12.66 -23.63 3.74
C PRO A 6 -11.62 -23.89 2.64
N TRP A 7 -10.57 -23.06 2.52
CA TRP A 7 -9.48 -23.29 1.55
C TRP A 7 -8.85 -24.67 1.63
N TYR A 8 -8.91 -25.31 2.80
CA TYR A 8 -8.33 -26.63 3.06
C TYR A 8 -9.31 -27.79 2.86
N VAL A 9 -10.49 -27.57 2.27
CA VAL A 9 -11.52 -28.61 2.13
C VAL A 9 -11.01 -29.86 1.39
N ASP A 10 -10.20 -29.69 0.36
CA ASP A 10 -9.65 -30.81 -0.41
C ASP A 10 -8.62 -31.61 0.40
N ILE A 11 -7.85 -30.94 1.26
CA ILE A 11 -6.89 -31.58 2.17
C ILE A 11 -7.65 -32.42 3.19
N TYR A 12 -8.70 -31.85 3.79
CA TYR A 12 -9.59 -32.56 4.71
C TYR A 12 -10.22 -33.80 4.06
N ASN A 13 -10.83 -33.64 2.88
CA ASN A 13 -11.48 -34.72 2.14
C ASN A 13 -10.49 -35.86 1.79
N TYR A 14 -9.25 -35.51 1.48
CA TYR A 14 -8.20 -36.48 1.23
C TYR A 14 -7.76 -37.20 2.50
N LEU A 15 -7.51 -36.48 3.60
CA LEU A 15 -7.06 -37.07 4.87
C LEU A 15 -8.09 -38.01 5.49
N VAL A 16 -9.38 -37.65 5.42
CA VAL A 16 -10.46 -38.41 6.07
C VAL A 16 -11.02 -39.51 5.17
N ALA A 17 -11.19 -39.24 3.88
CA ALA A 17 -11.90 -40.14 2.98
C ALA A 17 -11.06 -40.65 1.80
N SER A 18 -9.78 -40.27 1.71
CA SER A 18 -8.91 -40.57 0.53
C SER A 18 -9.53 -40.12 -0.79
N THR A 19 -10.33 -39.05 -0.76
CA THR A 19 -11.03 -38.52 -1.94
C THR A 19 -10.28 -37.35 -2.57
N TYR A 20 -10.49 -37.17 -3.87
CA TYR A 20 -9.91 -36.08 -4.65
C TYR A 20 -11.02 -35.20 -5.25
N PRO A 21 -10.72 -33.93 -5.59
CA PRO A 21 -11.66 -33.07 -6.28
C PRO A 21 -12.13 -33.72 -7.60
N MET A 22 -13.41 -33.58 -7.90
CA MET A 22 -13.99 -34.13 -9.12
C MET A 22 -13.32 -33.52 -10.35
N GLY A 23 -12.82 -34.37 -11.26
CA GLY A 23 -12.12 -33.93 -12.47
C GLY A 23 -10.67 -33.49 -12.25
N ALA A 24 -10.09 -33.68 -11.05
CA ALA A 24 -8.68 -33.35 -10.79
C ALA A 24 -7.73 -34.15 -11.71
N SER A 25 -6.78 -33.44 -12.34
CA SER A 25 -5.71 -34.05 -13.11
C SER A 25 -4.77 -34.86 -12.22
N GLN A 26 -4.00 -35.80 -12.81
CA GLN A 26 -3.05 -36.60 -12.03
C GLN A 26 -2.03 -35.72 -11.28
N VAL A 27 -1.54 -34.67 -11.94
CA VAL A 27 -0.61 -33.69 -11.33
C VAL A 27 -1.24 -33.01 -10.11
N ALA A 28 -2.53 -32.64 -10.17
CA ALA A 28 -3.21 -32.03 -9.03
C ALA A 28 -3.39 -33.01 -7.86
N LYS A 29 -3.67 -34.29 -8.16
CA LYS A 29 -3.79 -35.35 -7.16
C LYS A 29 -2.46 -35.63 -6.47
N ASP A 30 -1.38 -35.76 -7.23
CA ASP A 30 -0.04 -36.00 -6.71
C ASP A 30 0.41 -34.83 -5.82
N LYS A 31 0.09 -33.60 -6.25
CA LYS A 31 0.33 -32.39 -5.44
C LYS A 31 -0.46 -32.42 -4.14
N LEU A 32 -1.77 -32.70 -4.18
CA LEU A 32 -2.60 -32.76 -2.98
C LEU A 32 -2.09 -33.81 -1.99
N ALA A 33 -1.73 -35.00 -2.48
CA ALA A 33 -1.18 -36.07 -1.65
C ALA A 33 0.19 -35.69 -1.04
N SER A 34 0.99 -34.91 -1.76
CA SER A 34 2.25 -34.36 -1.25
C SER A 34 2.01 -33.29 -0.18
N ASP A 35 1.12 -32.34 -0.44
CA ASP A 35 0.80 -31.24 0.47
C ASP A 35 0.15 -31.75 1.77
N ALA A 36 -0.74 -32.76 1.67
CA ALA A 36 -1.44 -33.36 2.81
C ALA A 36 -0.51 -33.97 3.87
N LYS A 37 0.74 -34.31 3.52
CA LYS A 37 1.74 -34.83 4.48
C LYS A 37 2.08 -33.83 5.58
N TYR A 38 1.86 -32.55 5.33
CA TYR A 38 2.11 -31.47 6.28
C TYR A 38 0.88 -31.13 7.12
N TYR A 39 -0.19 -31.93 7.05
CA TYR A 39 -1.42 -31.67 7.77
C TYR A 39 -1.89 -32.89 8.55
N VAL A 40 -2.53 -32.63 9.68
CA VAL A 40 -3.16 -33.63 10.54
C VAL A 40 -4.59 -33.18 10.78
N TRP A 41 -5.54 -34.09 10.54
CA TRP A 41 -6.93 -33.89 10.94
C TRP A 41 -7.13 -34.44 12.35
N ASP A 42 -7.52 -33.57 13.28
CA ASP A 42 -7.89 -33.91 14.65
C ASP A 42 -9.21 -33.20 14.97
N ASP A 43 -10.31 -33.96 14.91
CA ASP A 43 -11.67 -33.42 14.88
C ASP A 43 -11.93 -32.41 16.01
N PRO A 44 -12.45 -31.20 15.70
CA PRO A 44 -12.97 -30.71 14.42
C PRO A 44 -11.98 -29.84 13.62
N TYR A 45 -10.68 -29.94 13.89
CA TYR A 45 -9.67 -29.01 13.39
C TYR A 45 -8.64 -29.66 12.48
N LEU A 46 -8.24 -28.90 11.47
CA LEU A 46 -7.06 -29.22 10.68
C LEU A 46 -5.85 -28.51 11.28
N TRP A 47 -4.78 -29.24 11.50
CA TRP A 47 -3.50 -28.72 11.99
C TRP A 47 -2.46 -28.80 10.88
N GLY A 48 -1.75 -27.71 10.62
CA GLY A 48 -0.62 -27.65 9.69
C GLY A 48 0.70 -27.71 10.44
N LEU A 49 1.66 -28.47 9.92
CA LEU A 49 3.02 -28.57 10.43
C LEU A 49 3.86 -27.42 9.87
N CYS A 50 4.37 -26.56 10.75
CA CYS A 50 5.33 -25.53 10.37
C CYS A 50 6.76 -26.10 10.35
N ASN A 51 7.68 -25.36 9.70
CA ASN A 51 9.08 -25.76 9.53
C ASN A 51 9.84 -25.96 10.86
N ASP A 52 9.32 -25.41 11.95
CA ASP A 52 9.83 -25.54 13.32
C ASP A 52 9.20 -26.71 14.09
N GLN A 53 8.45 -27.59 13.41
CA GLN A 53 7.67 -28.69 14.01
C GLN A 53 6.55 -28.25 14.96
N VAL A 54 6.23 -26.96 15.01
CA VAL A 54 5.07 -26.46 15.75
C VAL A 54 3.82 -26.67 14.90
N THR A 55 2.81 -27.30 15.49
CA THR A 55 1.50 -27.47 14.85
C THR A 55 0.69 -26.19 15.02
N SER A 56 0.14 -25.69 13.91
CA SER A 56 -0.76 -24.53 13.90
C SER A 56 -2.13 -24.92 13.41
N ARG A 57 -3.18 -24.48 14.11
CA ARG A 57 -4.57 -24.69 13.70
C ARG A 57 -4.85 -23.89 12.42
N CYS A 58 -5.34 -24.58 11.41
CA CYS A 58 -5.80 -23.96 10.16
C CYS A 58 -7.11 -23.21 10.40
N ILE A 59 -7.13 -21.94 10.01
CA ILE A 59 -8.29 -21.07 10.14
C ILE A 59 -9.08 -21.03 8.83
N PRO A 60 -10.41 -21.28 8.86
CA PRO A 60 -11.25 -21.14 7.68
C PRO A 60 -11.52 -19.67 7.35
N GLU A 61 -11.83 -19.37 6.10
CA GLU A 61 -12.07 -18.01 5.60
C GLU A 61 -13.11 -17.23 6.40
N SER A 62 -14.15 -17.92 6.87
CA SER A 62 -15.21 -17.34 7.69
C SER A 62 -14.71 -16.76 9.02
N GLU A 63 -13.62 -17.29 9.57
CA GLU A 63 -13.06 -16.90 10.87
C GLU A 63 -11.89 -15.91 10.75
N ILE A 64 -11.28 -15.77 9.57
CA ILE A 64 -10.08 -14.92 9.36
C ILE A 64 -10.31 -13.49 9.87
N LYS A 65 -11.45 -12.88 9.53
CA LYS A 65 -11.74 -11.49 9.91
C LYS A 65 -11.88 -11.32 11.42
N SER A 66 -12.56 -12.24 12.10
CA SER A 66 -12.72 -12.22 13.56
C SER A 66 -11.39 -12.46 14.28
N VAL A 67 -10.56 -13.38 13.78
CA VAL A 67 -9.22 -13.65 14.32
C VAL A 67 -8.35 -12.40 14.21
N LEU A 68 -8.25 -11.81 13.01
CA LEU A 68 -7.48 -10.58 12.81
C LEU A 68 -7.96 -9.42 13.69
N HIS A 69 -9.29 -9.26 13.83
CA HIS A 69 -9.86 -8.25 14.71
C HIS A 69 -9.50 -8.47 16.18
N PHE A 70 -9.62 -9.70 16.67
CA PHE A 70 -9.28 -10.05 18.04
C PHE A 70 -7.82 -9.70 18.36
N TYR A 71 -6.87 -10.20 17.55
CA TYR A 71 -5.43 -10.03 17.79
C TYR A 71 -4.89 -8.63 17.49
N HIS A 72 -5.55 -7.89 16.59
CA HIS A 72 -5.25 -6.48 16.39
C HIS A 72 -5.70 -5.62 17.57
N SER A 73 -6.83 -5.96 18.21
CA SER A 73 -7.41 -5.18 19.31
C SER A 73 -6.86 -5.54 20.69
N THR A 74 -6.18 -6.68 20.84
CA THR A 74 -5.66 -7.13 22.15
C THR A 74 -4.50 -6.24 22.61
N SER A 75 -4.69 -5.58 23.76
CA SER A 75 -3.78 -4.58 24.32
C SER A 75 -2.46 -5.19 24.82
N GLY A 76 -1.36 -4.52 24.48
CA GLY A 76 0.00 -4.89 24.91
C GLY A 76 1.10 -3.97 24.36
N GLY A 77 0.81 -2.67 24.17
CA GLY A 77 1.85 -1.66 23.84
C GLY A 77 1.75 -0.92 22.49
N GLY A 78 0.56 -0.63 21.96
CA GLY A 78 0.40 0.31 20.82
C GLY A 78 -0.29 -0.26 19.58
N HIS A 79 -0.67 0.62 18.64
CA HIS A 79 -1.22 0.27 17.33
C HIS A 79 -0.16 -0.39 16.45
N TYR A 80 0.12 -1.66 16.71
CA TYR A 80 1.11 -2.41 15.96
C TYR A 80 0.63 -2.66 14.52
N GLY A 81 1.51 -2.39 13.56
CA GLY A 81 1.23 -2.57 12.14
C GLY A 81 0.89 -4.02 11.76
N SER A 82 0.50 -4.21 10.50
CA SER A 82 0.06 -5.50 9.96
C SER A 82 1.01 -6.68 10.22
N MET A 83 2.32 -6.44 10.17
CA MET A 83 3.34 -7.47 10.37
C MET A 83 3.28 -8.07 11.78
N TRP A 84 3.05 -7.23 12.78
CA TRP A 84 2.91 -7.66 14.17
C TRP A 84 1.59 -8.40 14.41
N THR A 85 0.51 -7.98 13.75
CA THR A 85 -0.76 -8.71 13.81
C THR A 85 -0.60 -10.12 13.23
N ALA A 86 0.05 -10.26 12.07
CA ALA A 86 0.36 -11.57 11.49
C ALA A 86 1.27 -12.41 12.39
N ARG A 87 2.29 -11.79 13.00
CA ARG A 87 3.22 -12.46 13.92
C ARG A 87 2.49 -13.00 15.16
N LYS A 88 1.66 -12.19 15.83
CA LYS A 88 0.87 -12.65 16.97
C LYS A 88 -0.01 -13.83 16.60
N VAL A 89 -0.76 -13.74 15.50
CA VAL A 89 -1.63 -14.83 15.07
C VAL A 89 -0.83 -16.14 14.88
N PHE A 90 0.37 -16.04 14.32
CA PHE A 90 1.28 -17.19 14.17
C PHE A 90 1.81 -17.70 15.52
N ASP A 91 2.27 -16.81 16.41
CA ASP A 91 2.81 -17.16 17.73
C ASP A 91 1.74 -17.85 18.63
N TYR A 92 0.46 -17.62 18.37
CA TYR A 92 -0.66 -18.30 19.03
C TYR A 92 -1.09 -19.60 18.33
N GLY A 93 -0.29 -20.09 17.37
CA GLY A 93 -0.52 -21.36 16.69
C GLY A 93 -1.69 -21.32 15.72
N LEU A 94 -1.96 -20.19 15.07
CA LEU A 94 -3.01 -20.07 14.04
C LEU A 94 -2.39 -19.85 12.66
N TYR A 95 -2.96 -20.50 11.64
CA TYR A 95 -2.39 -20.49 10.29
C TYR A 95 -3.44 -20.42 9.18
N TRP A 96 -3.10 -19.68 8.13
CA TRP A 96 -3.64 -19.85 6.78
C TRP A 96 -2.61 -19.31 5.77
N PRO A 97 -2.61 -19.78 4.51
CA PRO A 97 -1.56 -19.46 3.54
C PRO A 97 -1.34 -17.95 3.28
N ALA A 98 -2.38 -17.14 3.50
CA ALA A 98 -2.39 -15.72 3.18
C ALA A 98 -2.30 -14.78 4.40
N ILE A 99 -1.93 -15.29 5.58
CA ILE A 99 -1.95 -14.58 6.86
C ILE A 99 -1.30 -13.18 6.82
N VAL A 100 -0.10 -13.06 6.26
CA VAL A 100 0.61 -11.77 6.17
C VAL A 100 -0.15 -10.77 5.29
N ARG A 101 -0.65 -11.24 4.15
CA ARG A 101 -1.40 -10.42 3.19
C ARG A 101 -2.73 -9.97 3.78
N ASP A 102 -3.44 -10.86 4.46
CA ASP A 102 -4.75 -10.55 4.99
C ASP A 102 -4.66 -9.69 6.26
N ALA A 103 -3.65 -9.88 7.10
CA ALA A 103 -3.33 -8.95 8.18
C ALA A 103 -2.97 -7.55 7.65
N TYR A 104 -2.25 -7.46 6.54
CA TYR A 104 -1.99 -6.20 5.85
C TYR A 104 -3.27 -5.51 5.39
N ARG A 105 -4.14 -6.25 4.70
CA ARG A 105 -5.45 -5.74 4.24
C ARG A 105 -6.34 -5.30 5.41
N PHE A 106 -6.30 -6.05 6.50
CA PHE A 106 -7.12 -5.81 7.68
C PHE A 106 -6.71 -4.55 8.44
N VAL A 107 -5.40 -4.36 8.67
CA VAL A 107 -4.87 -3.17 9.38
C VAL A 107 -4.85 -1.93 8.49
N SER A 108 -4.71 -2.13 7.17
CA SER A 108 -4.67 -1.06 6.18
C SER A 108 -5.85 -1.13 5.20
N PRO A 109 -7.11 -1.05 5.67
CA PRO A 109 -8.28 -1.18 4.79
C PRO A 109 -8.35 -0.05 3.74
N THR A 110 -7.58 1.03 3.92
CA THR A 110 -7.49 2.18 3.01
C THR A 110 -6.24 2.19 2.11
N LEU A 111 -5.35 1.19 2.17
CA LEU A 111 -3.99 1.32 1.60
C LEU A 111 -3.57 0.28 0.56
N PHE A 112 -4.49 -0.22 -0.29
CA PHE A 112 -4.05 -0.71 -1.61
C PHE A 112 -3.92 0.50 -2.54
N CYS A 113 -2.82 1.24 -2.39
CA CYS A 113 -2.45 2.28 -3.35
C CYS A 113 -1.98 1.58 -4.63
N LYS A 114 -2.77 1.64 -5.69
CA LYS A 114 -2.29 1.26 -7.03
C LYS A 114 -1.31 2.31 -7.52
N ILE A 115 -0.54 1.96 -8.55
CA ILE A 115 0.28 2.94 -9.28
C ILE A 115 -0.65 4.06 -9.75
N PHE A 116 -0.23 5.31 -9.54
CA PHE A 116 -0.97 6.55 -9.84
C PHE A 116 -2.20 6.85 -8.97
N ASP A 117 -2.51 6.06 -7.94
CA ASP A 117 -3.58 6.38 -7.00
C ASP A 117 -3.23 7.57 -6.09
N VAL A 118 -1.95 7.80 -5.79
CA VAL A 118 -1.50 8.84 -4.85
C VAL A 118 -0.30 9.57 -5.40
N TRP A 119 -0.38 10.90 -5.41
CA TRP A 119 0.70 11.77 -5.88
C TRP A 119 1.16 12.74 -4.80
N GLY A 120 2.47 12.94 -4.67
CA GLY A 120 3.05 14.08 -3.98
C GLY A 120 3.22 15.25 -4.95
N ILE A 121 3.05 16.48 -4.48
CA ILE A 121 3.30 17.70 -5.28
C ILE A 121 4.04 18.76 -4.46
N ASN A 122 4.98 19.45 -5.09
CA ASN A 122 5.77 20.51 -4.44
C ASN A 122 6.34 21.51 -5.46
N PHE A 123 6.60 22.74 -5.03
CA PHE A 123 7.43 23.69 -5.77
C PHE A 123 8.89 23.63 -5.32
N MET A 124 9.79 23.89 -6.27
CA MET A 124 11.20 24.09 -6.03
C MET A 124 11.61 25.47 -6.56
N GLY A 125 12.37 26.22 -5.76
CA GLY A 125 12.84 27.57 -6.10
C GLY A 125 12.58 28.59 -4.99
N PRO A 126 12.79 29.88 -5.25
CA PRO A 126 13.22 30.41 -6.55
C PRO A 126 14.67 30.04 -6.91
N PHE A 127 14.93 29.73 -8.18
CA PHE A 127 16.27 29.51 -8.74
C PHE A 127 16.78 30.78 -9.44
N PRO A 128 18.07 31.12 -9.31
CA PRO A 128 18.68 32.22 -10.04
C PRO A 128 18.93 31.81 -11.50
N ILE A 129 17.97 32.04 -12.39
CA ILE A 129 18.08 31.68 -13.82
C ILE A 129 17.82 32.92 -14.70
N PRO A 130 18.69 33.24 -15.68
CA PRO A 130 18.56 34.44 -16.51
C PRO A 130 17.33 34.47 -17.44
N CYS A 131 16.67 33.34 -17.71
CA CYS A 131 15.55 33.25 -18.67
C CYS A 131 14.13 33.32 -18.04
N GLY A 132 14.02 33.73 -16.77
CA GLY A 132 12.76 34.15 -16.15
C GLY A 132 11.84 33.03 -15.63
N HIS A 133 12.22 31.75 -15.70
CA HIS A 133 11.53 30.65 -15.03
C HIS A 133 12.22 30.32 -13.71
N SER A 134 11.76 30.91 -12.62
CA SER A 134 12.41 30.77 -11.32
C SER A 134 11.96 29.54 -10.52
N TYR A 135 10.91 28.83 -10.93
CA TYR A 135 10.34 27.74 -10.14
C TYR A 135 10.18 26.46 -10.96
N ILE A 136 10.29 25.31 -10.31
CA ILE A 136 9.94 24.01 -10.88
C ILE A 136 8.80 23.44 -10.05
N LEU A 137 7.64 23.21 -10.67
CA LEU A 137 6.55 22.45 -10.09
C LEU A 137 6.82 20.96 -10.34
N LEU A 138 6.86 20.18 -9.28
CA LEU A 138 7.21 18.77 -9.30
C LEU A 138 6.06 17.94 -8.72
N SER A 139 5.71 16.84 -9.37
CA SER A 139 4.80 15.84 -8.80
C SER A 139 5.36 14.43 -8.99
N VAL A 140 5.19 13.60 -7.95
CA VAL A 140 5.80 12.27 -7.87
C VAL A 140 4.74 11.25 -7.47
N ASP A 141 4.61 10.19 -8.25
CA ASP A 141 3.74 9.06 -7.89
C ASP A 141 4.28 8.32 -6.67
N TYR A 142 3.40 7.99 -5.74
CA TYR A 142 3.76 7.40 -4.46
C TYR A 142 4.40 6.01 -4.62
N VAL A 143 3.90 5.19 -5.55
CA VAL A 143 4.23 3.77 -5.68
C VAL A 143 5.39 3.56 -6.66
N SER A 144 5.23 3.99 -7.90
CA SER A 144 6.21 3.80 -8.99
C SER A 144 7.41 4.75 -8.91
N LYS A 145 7.29 5.82 -8.11
CA LYS A 145 8.26 6.94 -8.07
C LYS A 145 8.39 7.68 -9.40
N TRP A 146 7.41 7.54 -10.31
CA TRP A 146 7.35 8.33 -11.54
C TRP A 146 7.30 9.82 -11.24
N VAL A 147 8.01 10.62 -12.02
CA VAL A 147 8.15 12.07 -11.81
C VAL A 147 7.60 12.85 -13.00
N GLU A 148 6.75 13.82 -12.71
CA GLU A 148 6.32 14.86 -13.65
C GLU A 148 6.81 16.22 -13.15
N ALA A 149 7.44 17.01 -14.03
CA ALA A 149 8.00 18.31 -13.67
C ALA A 149 7.67 19.37 -14.74
N ARG A 150 7.44 20.62 -14.30
CA ARG A 150 7.24 21.77 -15.20
C ARG A 150 8.00 22.98 -14.67
N ALA A 151 8.82 23.60 -15.51
CA ALA A 151 9.44 24.89 -15.22
C ALA A 151 8.41 26.03 -15.35
N THR A 152 8.41 26.96 -14.40
CA THR A 152 7.37 27.99 -14.23
C THR A 152 8.00 29.31 -13.80
N LYS A 153 7.43 30.43 -14.26
CA LYS A 153 7.90 31.78 -13.87
C LYS A 153 7.37 32.21 -12.51
N ILE A 154 6.20 31.72 -12.14
CA ILE A 154 5.45 32.05 -10.93
C ILE A 154 5.00 30.76 -10.25
N ASN A 155 4.77 30.82 -8.94
CA ASN A 155 4.37 29.70 -8.10
C ASN A 155 2.89 29.76 -7.67
N ASP A 156 2.01 30.24 -8.56
CA ASP A 156 0.60 30.48 -8.25
C ASP A 156 -0.28 29.24 -8.39
N ALA A 157 -1.42 29.24 -7.69
CA ALA A 157 -2.43 28.18 -7.71
C ALA A 157 -2.93 27.84 -9.12
N ARG A 158 -3.02 28.83 -10.01
CA ARG A 158 -3.47 28.63 -11.39
C ARG A 158 -2.54 27.68 -12.16
N VAL A 159 -1.23 27.82 -11.94
CA VAL A 159 -0.21 26.97 -12.54
C VAL A 159 -0.33 25.54 -12.02
N VAL A 160 -0.60 25.37 -10.72
CA VAL A 160 -0.81 24.07 -10.10
C VAL A 160 -2.03 23.35 -10.67
N VAL A 161 -3.17 24.05 -10.76
CA VAL A 161 -4.42 23.49 -11.29
C VAL A 161 -4.27 23.07 -12.75
N ASP A 162 -3.61 23.89 -13.58
CA ASP A 162 -3.36 23.57 -14.97
C ASP A 162 -2.43 22.34 -15.12
N PHE A 163 -1.38 22.28 -14.31
CA PHE A 163 -0.47 21.15 -14.27
C PHE A 163 -1.17 19.85 -13.86
N LEU A 164 -2.00 19.87 -12.80
CA LEU A 164 -2.72 18.68 -12.36
C LEU A 164 -3.67 18.15 -13.44
N LYS A 165 -4.41 19.03 -14.11
CA LYS A 165 -5.29 18.61 -15.20
C LYS A 165 -4.50 18.02 -16.37
N SER A 166 -3.55 18.79 -16.89
CA SER A 166 -2.88 18.49 -18.16
C SER A 166 -1.83 17.39 -18.04
N ASN A 167 -1.03 17.42 -16.97
CA ASN A 167 0.11 16.52 -16.79
C ASN A 167 -0.24 15.28 -15.98
N ILE A 168 -1.22 15.35 -15.05
CA ILE A 168 -1.58 14.21 -14.20
C ILE A 168 -2.89 13.57 -14.66
N PHE A 169 -4.01 14.28 -14.57
CA PHE A 169 -5.35 13.70 -14.75
C PHE A 169 -5.55 13.17 -16.17
N CYS A 170 -5.13 13.94 -17.18
CA CYS A 170 -5.26 13.55 -18.58
C CYS A 170 -4.35 12.37 -18.98
N ARG A 171 -3.23 12.14 -18.28
CA ARG A 171 -2.22 11.14 -18.68
C ARG A 171 -2.30 9.85 -17.88
N PHE A 172 -2.54 9.96 -16.59
CA PHE A 172 -2.48 8.83 -15.65
C PHE A 172 -3.85 8.53 -15.01
N GLY A 173 -4.86 9.33 -15.33
CA GLY A 173 -6.17 9.27 -14.69
C GLY A 173 -6.26 10.12 -13.43
N VAL A 174 -7.46 10.17 -12.85
CA VAL A 174 -7.72 10.94 -11.63
C VAL A 174 -7.20 10.17 -10.41
N PRO A 175 -6.26 10.73 -9.64
CA PRO A 175 -5.73 10.05 -8.45
C PRO A 175 -6.77 10.03 -7.33
N LYS A 176 -6.64 9.08 -6.41
CA LYS A 176 -7.48 9.03 -5.20
C LYS A 176 -7.06 10.05 -4.16
N ALA A 177 -5.76 10.36 -4.07
CA ALA A 177 -5.27 11.37 -3.15
C ALA A 177 -4.11 12.18 -3.72
N LEU A 178 -4.04 13.43 -3.28
CA LEU A 178 -2.94 14.34 -3.55
C LEU A 178 -2.33 14.80 -2.23
N ILE A 179 -1.00 14.78 -2.14
CA ILE A 179 -0.24 15.16 -0.96
C ILE A 179 0.59 16.41 -1.27
N SER A 180 0.41 17.48 -0.51
CA SER A 180 1.19 18.72 -0.63
C SER A 180 1.64 19.24 0.73
N ASP A 181 2.48 20.27 0.74
CA ASP A 181 2.70 21.08 1.95
C ASP A 181 1.56 22.09 2.17
N GLN A 182 1.69 22.90 3.24
CA GLN A 182 0.74 23.95 3.63
C GLN A 182 0.87 25.24 2.81
N GLY A 183 1.63 25.24 1.70
CA GLY A 183 1.80 26.41 0.84
C GLY A 183 0.46 26.93 0.32
N SER A 184 0.28 28.26 0.32
CA SER A 184 -0.95 28.93 -0.12
C SER A 184 -1.34 28.61 -1.57
N HIS A 185 -0.34 28.33 -2.41
CA HIS A 185 -0.52 27.88 -3.79
C HIS A 185 -1.13 26.48 -3.92
N PHE A 186 -1.05 25.64 -2.88
CA PHE A 186 -1.79 24.38 -2.78
C PHE A 186 -3.05 24.49 -1.91
N CYS A 187 -3.02 25.31 -0.85
CA CYS A 187 -4.12 25.48 0.08
C CYS A 187 -4.97 26.71 -0.27
N ASN A 188 -5.80 26.61 -1.32
CA ASN A 188 -6.68 27.69 -1.76
C ASN A 188 -8.00 27.16 -2.36
N ARG A 189 -8.96 28.07 -2.55
CA ARG A 189 -10.31 27.73 -3.05
C ARG A 189 -10.30 27.09 -4.44
N ALA A 190 -9.45 27.56 -5.36
CA ALA A 190 -9.40 27.01 -6.72
C ALA A 190 -8.95 25.55 -6.72
N MET A 191 -7.93 25.23 -5.90
CA MET A 191 -7.46 23.87 -5.68
C MET A 191 -8.53 23.00 -5.01
N ALA A 192 -9.13 23.47 -3.93
CA ALA A 192 -10.16 22.73 -3.20
C ALA A 192 -11.35 22.35 -4.11
N MET A 193 -11.87 23.31 -4.88
CA MET A 193 -12.95 23.07 -5.84
C MET A 193 -12.56 22.08 -6.94
N LEU A 194 -11.30 22.10 -7.39
CA LEU A 194 -10.81 21.13 -8.37
C LEU A 194 -10.83 19.72 -7.78
N LEU A 195 -10.20 19.54 -6.62
CA LEU A 195 -10.05 18.21 -6.01
C LEU A 195 -11.39 17.63 -5.61
N GLU A 196 -12.30 18.46 -5.07
CA GLU A 196 -13.68 18.08 -4.78
C GLU A 196 -14.43 17.62 -6.04
N LYS A 197 -14.35 18.40 -7.14
CA LYS A 197 -15.00 18.06 -8.41
C LYS A 197 -14.61 16.69 -8.94
N TYR A 198 -13.35 16.29 -8.74
CA TYR A 198 -12.81 15.02 -9.23
C TYR A 198 -12.77 13.92 -8.15
N GLY A 199 -13.27 14.19 -6.93
CA GLY A 199 -13.25 13.21 -5.84
C GLY A 199 -11.85 12.88 -5.30
N VAL A 200 -10.88 13.78 -5.47
CA VAL A 200 -9.50 13.61 -5.00
C VAL A 200 -9.38 14.06 -3.56
N VAL A 201 -8.89 13.19 -2.68
CA VAL A 201 -8.63 13.54 -1.28
C VAL A 201 -7.35 14.35 -1.17
N HIS A 202 -7.43 15.60 -0.72
CA HIS A 202 -6.25 16.43 -0.44
C HIS A 202 -5.71 16.16 0.95
N ARG A 203 -4.47 15.68 1.05
CA ARG A 203 -3.76 15.50 2.32
C ARG A 203 -2.65 16.52 2.43
N VAL A 204 -2.76 17.41 3.41
CA VAL A 204 -1.77 18.45 3.65
C VAL A 204 -0.78 17.96 4.71
N ALA A 205 0.49 17.89 4.36
CA ALA A 205 1.55 17.50 5.27
C ALA A 205 1.76 18.60 6.32
N THR A 206 1.62 18.27 7.60
CA THR A 206 1.93 19.18 8.71
C THR A 206 3.44 19.19 8.98
N VAL A 207 4.01 20.37 9.22
CA VAL A 207 5.43 20.60 9.52
C VAL A 207 5.98 19.71 10.65
N TYR A 208 5.13 19.26 11.57
CA TYR A 208 5.49 18.53 12.78
C TYR A 208 5.21 17.01 12.77
N HIS A 209 4.79 16.40 11.65
CA HIS A 209 4.52 14.94 11.58
C HIS A 209 5.11 14.29 10.32
N PRO A 210 6.44 14.14 10.24
CA PRO A 210 7.12 13.52 9.09
C PRO A 210 6.89 11.99 8.99
N GLN A 211 6.38 11.33 10.03
CA GLN A 211 6.26 9.86 10.09
C GLN A 211 5.08 9.30 9.26
N THR A 212 3.98 10.05 9.12
CA THR A 212 2.83 9.64 8.29
C THR A 212 3.06 9.87 6.79
N ASN A 213 4.15 10.57 6.45
CA ASN A 213 4.48 11.01 5.09
C ASN A 213 5.95 10.70 4.71
N GLY A 214 6.60 9.79 5.44
CA GLY A 214 8.05 9.59 5.38
C GLY A 214 8.59 9.23 4.00
N GLN A 215 7.86 8.43 3.22
CA GLN A 215 8.29 8.05 1.86
C GLN A 215 8.20 9.21 0.86
N VAL A 216 7.19 10.07 0.93
CA VAL A 216 7.04 11.22 0.01
C VAL A 216 8.01 12.33 0.42
N GLY A 217 8.19 12.56 1.72
CA GLY A 217 9.15 13.53 2.24
C GLY A 217 10.60 13.18 1.87
N VAL A 218 10.97 11.89 1.89
CA VAL A 218 12.29 11.41 1.47
C VAL A 218 12.48 11.55 -0.04
N SER A 219 11.55 11.06 -0.87
CA SER A 219 11.68 11.18 -2.34
C SER A 219 11.68 12.65 -2.81
N ASN A 220 10.81 13.50 -2.25
CA ASN A 220 10.81 14.93 -2.57
C ASN A 220 12.10 15.62 -2.11
N ARG A 221 12.67 15.23 -0.97
CA ARG A 221 13.96 15.77 -0.48
C ARG A 221 15.13 15.30 -1.35
N GLU A 222 15.15 14.04 -1.77
CA GLU A 222 16.19 13.47 -2.64
C GLU A 222 16.18 14.11 -4.03
N ILE A 223 15.00 14.23 -4.66
CA ILE A 223 14.86 14.93 -5.94
C ILE A 223 15.24 16.40 -5.79
N LYS A 224 14.84 17.03 -4.67
CA LYS A 224 15.25 18.41 -4.36
C LYS A 224 16.77 18.56 -4.28
N GLN A 225 17.45 17.65 -3.57
CA GLN A 225 18.90 17.64 -3.43
C GLN A 225 19.62 17.36 -4.75
N LEU A 226 19.12 16.43 -5.57
CA LEU A 226 19.72 16.06 -6.85
C LEU A 226 19.65 17.23 -7.84
N LEU A 227 18.48 17.85 -8.00
CA LEU A 227 18.31 19.01 -8.87
C LEU A 227 19.07 20.24 -8.36
N GLN A 228 19.14 20.47 -7.04
CA GLN A 228 19.98 21.53 -6.46
C GLN A 228 21.47 21.31 -6.75
N LYS A 229 21.96 20.07 -6.71
CA LYS A 229 23.35 19.74 -7.10
C LYS A 229 23.61 19.95 -8.58
N MET A 230 22.63 19.71 -9.45
CA MET A 230 22.77 19.95 -10.90
C MET A 230 22.66 21.42 -11.27
N ALA A 231 21.88 22.21 -10.53
CA ALA A 231 21.71 23.64 -10.75
C ALA A 231 22.83 24.52 -10.14
N ASN A 232 23.85 23.93 -9.52
CA ASN A 232 24.95 24.67 -8.91
C ASN A 232 25.97 25.10 -9.99
N PRO A 233 26.12 26.41 -10.29
CA PRO A 233 26.98 26.90 -11.37
C PRO A 233 28.48 26.67 -11.14
N ASN A 234 28.90 26.28 -9.93
CA ASN A 234 30.30 26.01 -9.58
C ASN A 234 30.72 24.54 -9.75
N ARG A 235 29.91 23.71 -10.43
CA ARG A 235 30.27 22.31 -10.67
C ARG A 235 31.27 22.23 -11.81
N LYS A 236 32.50 21.78 -11.51
CA LYS A 236 33.41 21.23 -12.54
C LYS A 236 32.92 19.83 -12.88
N ASP A 237 32.75 19.57 -14.16
CA ASP A 237 32.38 18.26 -14.72
C ASP A 237 33.39 17.16 -14.34
#